data_AF-A0A4Q9RCB3-F1
#
_entry.id   AF-A0A4Q9RCB3-F1
#
_cell.length_a   1.000
_cell.length_b   1.000
_cell.length_c   1.000
_cell.angle_alpha   90.00
_cell.angle_beta   90.00
_cell.angle_gamma   90.00
#
_symmetry.space_group_name_H-M   'P 1'
#
loop_
_entity.id
_entity.type
_entity.pdbx_description
1 polymer ?
#
loop_
_entity_poly.entity_id
_entity_poly.type
_entity_poly.pdbx_seq_one_letter_code
_entity_poly.pdbx_strand_id
1 'polypeptide(L)'
;MIDLYTAATPNGHKASIALEELQLPYALHALSFDRKEQQAPAFLGINPTQQSWHAALDARPAVQRALQVQRREAADEQAVKTAQSMLVL
;
A
#
# COMPACT_ATOMS: atom_id res chain seq x y z
N MET A 1 28.25 -6.68 3.06
CA MET A 1 27.63 -5.46 3.60
C MET A 1 26.17 -5.50 3.21
N ILE A 2 25.23 -5.24 4.13
CA ILE A 2 23.79 -5.31 3.84
C ILE A 2 23.32 -3.93 3.40
N ASP A 3 22.61 -3.83 2.28
CA ASP A 3 21.95 -2.61 1.85
C ASP A 3 20.43 -2.73 2.09
N LEU A 4 19.91 -1.94 3.03
CA LEU A 4 18.49 -1.90 3.36
C LEU A 4 17.81 -0.74 2.63
N TYR A 5 17.14 -1.05 1.53
CA TYR A 5 16.21 -0.14 0.87
C TYR A 5 14.83 -0.26 1.51
N THR A 6 14.35 0.78 2.19
CA THR A 6 13.13 0.71 2.98
C THR A 6 12.39 2.04 3.05
N ALA A 7 11.15 2.02 3.54
CA ALA A 7 10.34 3.21 3.82
C ALA A 7 9.72 3.09 5.22
N ALA A 8 9.31 4.20 5.81
CA ALA A 8 8.69 4.29 7.14
C ALA A 8 7.28 3.67 7.16
N THR A 9 7.20 2.36 6.97
CA THR A 9 5.99 1.55 6.95
C THR A 9 6.12 0.42 7.99
N PRO A 10 5.01 -0.16 8.45
CA PRO A 10 5.07 -1.30 9.38
C PRO A 10 5.92 -2.46 8.85
N ASN A 11 5.92 -2.73 7.54
CA ASN A 11 6.78 -3.76 6.95
C ASN A 11 8.23 -3.31 6.83
N GLY A 12 8.48 -2.03 6.50
CA GLY A 12 9.83 -1.48 6.41
C GLY A 12 10.59 -1.49 7.73
N HIS A 13 9.89 -1.29 8.85
CA HIS A 13 10.51 -1.34 10.19
C HIS A 13 10.93 -2.76 10.63
N LYS A 14 10.29 -3.82 10.13
CA LYS A 14 10.61 -5.19 10.54
C LYS A 14 12.08 -5.53 10.26
N ALA A 15 12.56 -5.16 9.08
CA ALA A 15 13.94 -5.43 8.67
C ALA A 15 14.93 -4.58 9.47
N SER A 16 14.67 -3.28 9.67
CA SER A 16 15.57 -2.43 10.45
C SER A 16 15.66 -2.90 11.90
N ILE A 17 14.53 -3.22 12.56
CA ILE A 17 14.53 -3.76 13.93
C ILE A 17 15.37 -5.03 14.00
N ALA A 18 15.17 -5.99 13.08
CA ALA A 18 15.95 -7.22 13.08
C ALA A 18 17.46 -6.98 12.91
N LEU A 19 17.86 -6.03 12.05
CA LEU A 19 19.27 -5.71 11.85
C LEU A 19 19.91 -5.06 13.09
N GLU A 20 19.18 -4.17 13.77
CA GLU A 20 19.62 -3.56 15.02
C GLU A 20 19.73 -4.59 16.16
N GLU A 21 18.70 -5.41 16.38
CA GLU A 21 18.67 -6.45 17.42
C GLU A 21 19.79 -7.49 17.26
N LEU A 22 20.14 -7.82 16.01
CA LEU A 22 21.22 -8.74 15.68
C LEU A 22 22.59 -8.06 15.57
N GLN A 23 22.66 -6.74 15.77
CA GLN A 23 23.87 -5.94 15.66
C GLN A 23 24.59 -6.13 14.31
N LEU A 24 23.82 -6.31 13.23
CA LEU A 24 24.37 -6.51 11.89
C LEU A 24 24.59 -5.17 11.20
N PRO A 25 25.80 -4.88 10.69
CA PRO A 25 26.05 -3.62 10.00
C PRO A 25 25.32 -3.56 8.65
N TYR A 26 24.62 -2.46 8.40
CA TYR A 26 23.91 -2.21 7.15
C TYR A 26 23.98 -0.74 6.72
N ALA A 27 23.83 -0.50 5.42
CA ALA A 27 23.62 0.81 4.84
C ALA A 27 22.12 1.03 4.62
N LEU A 28 21.60 2.14 5.16
CA LEU A 28 20.19 2.50 5.04
C LEU A 28 19.97 3.37 3.79
N HIS A 29 19.04 2.95 2.94
CA HIS A 29 18.56 3.70 1.77
C HIS A 29 17.06 3.97 1.93
N ALA A 30 16.71 5.16 2.39
CA ALA A 30 15.31 5.54 2.60
C ALA A 30 14.63 5.87 1.27
N LEU A 31 13.48 5.23 1.00
CA LEU A 31 12.65 5.46 -0.17
C LEU A 31 11.50 6.42 0.15
N SER A 32 11.29 7.40 -0.72
CA SER A 32 10.12 8.28 -0.71
C SER A 32 9.00 7.71 -1.56
N PHE A 33 7.88 7.40 -0.91
CA PHE A 33 6.65 6.99 -1.60
C PHE A 33 5.94 8.16 -2.29
N ASP A 34 6.08 9.37 -1.75
CA ASP A 34 5.54 10.59 -2.37
C ASP A 34 6.19 10.86 -3.72
N ARG A 35 7.51 10.64 -3.83
CA ARG A 35 8.26 10.73 -5.09
C ARG A 35 8.20 9.45 -5.93
N LYS A 36 7.49 8.41 -5.47
CA LYS A 36 7.38 7.11 -6.13
C LYS A 36 8.72 6.44 -6.44
N GLU A 37 9.71 6.58 -5.56
CA GLU A 37 11.05 6.01 -5.77
C GLU A 37 11.03 4.47 -5.84
N GLN A 38 10.05 3.84 -5.19
CA GLN A 38 9.80 2.40 -5.30
C GLN A 38 9.35 1.95 -6.69
N GLN A 39 8.99 2.87 -7.59
CA GLN A 39 8.64 2.59 -8.99
C GLN A 39 9.78 2.96 -9.95
N ALA A 40 10.87 3.56 -9.45
CA ALA A 40 11.99 3.93 -10.28
C ALA A 40 12.66 2.67 -10.88
N PRO A 41 13.11 2.71 -12.15
CA PRO A 41 13.76 1.56 -12.79
C PRO A 41 14.96 1.03 -11.99
N ALA A 42 15.72 1.92 -11.35
CA ALA A 42 16.85 1.55 -10.49
C ALA A 42 16.43 0.67 -9.31
N PHE A 43 15.28 0.95 -8.68
CA PHE A 43 14.78 0.15 -7.57
C PHE A 43 14.06 -1.12 -8.04
N LEU A 44 13.33 -1.07 -9.15
CA LEU A 44 12.68 -2.26 -9.73
C LEU A 44 13.70 -3.31 -10.18
N GLY A 45 14.90 -2.91 -10.59
CA GLY A 45 16.01 -3.85 -10.84
C GLY A 45 16.48 -4.59 -9.59
N ILE A 46 16.34 -3.98 -8.40
CA ILE A 46 16.68 -4.59 -7.11
C ILE A 46 15.53 -5.46 -6.60
N ASN A 47 14.29 -4.98 -6.72
CA ASN A 47 13.08 -5.68 -6.28
C ASN A 47 12.13 -5.98 -7.45
N PRO A 48 12.46 -6.98 -8.30
CA PRO A 48 11.65 -7.32 -9.47
C PRO A 48 10.27 -7.87 -9.08
N THR A 49 10.14 -8.40 -7.88
CA THR A 49 8.89 -8.93 -7.31
C THR A 49 7.78 -7.88 -7.36
N GLN A 50 8.09 -6.63 -7.05
CA GLN A 50 7.09 -5.56 -7.04
C GLN A 50 6.42 -5.39 -8.40
N GLN A 51 7.18 -5.44 -9.49
CA GLN A 51 6.63 -5.31 -10.84
C GLN A 51 5.70 -6.49 -11.20
N SER A 52 6.09 -7.71 -10.85
CA SER A 52 5.27 -8.91 -11.06
C SER A 52 3.97 -8.87 -10.26
N TRP A 53 3.98 -8.35 -9.03
CA TRP A 53 2.76 -8.17 -8.23
C TRP A 53 1.80 -7.16 -8.84
N HIS A 54 2.30 -6.03 -9.34
CA HIS A 54 1.47 -5.05 -10.05
C HIS A 54 0.82 -5.66 -11.29
N ALA A 55 1.60 -6.34 -12.14
CA ALA A 55 1.08 -7.04 -13.31
C ALA A 55 0.01 -8.08 -12.94
N ALA A 56 0.24 -8.85 -11.88
CA ALA A 56 -0.71 -9.85 -11.40
C ALA A 56 -1.98 -9.24 -10.80
N LEU A 57 -1.92 -8.06 -10.19
CA LEU A 57 -3.10 -7.35 -9.70
C LEU A 57 -3.92 -6.80 -10.86
N ASP A 58 -3.26 -6.17 -11.85
CA ASP A 58 -3.93 -5.60 -13.01
C ASP A 58 -4.64 -6.67 -13.85
N ALA A 59 -4.05 -7.86 -13.96
CA ALA A 59 -4.65 -8.97 -14.68
C ALA A 59 -5.88 -9.60 -13.97
N ARG A 60 -6.14 -9.30 -12.69
CA ARG A 60 -7.26 -9.92 -11.93
C ARG A 60 -8.59 -9.25 -12.30
N PRO A 61 -9.57 -9.99 -12.88
CA PRO A 61 -10.87 -9.41 -13.24
C PRO A 61 -11.65 -8.83 -12.04
N ALA A 62 -11.43 -9.38 -10.83
CA ALA A 62 -12.03 -8.84 -9.61
C ALA A 62 -11.49 -7.44 -9.25
N VAL A 63 -10.18 -7.19 -9.46
CA VAL A 63 -9.57 -5.88 -9.24
C VAL A 63 -10.15 -4.88 -10.22
N GLN A 64 -10.23 -5.24 -11.50
CA GLN A 64 -10.80 -4.37 -12.53
C GLN A 64 -12.27 -4.04 -12.26
N ARG A 65 -13.08 -5.02 -11.85
CA ARG A 65 -14.47 -4.78 -11.43
C ARG A 65 -14.56 -3.85 -10.23
N ALA A 66 -13.70 -4.00 -9.22
CA ALA A 66 -13.69 -3.14 -8.05
C ALA A 66 -13.34 -1.68 -8.40
N LEU A 67 -12.42 -1.46 -9.36
CA LEU A 67 -12.07 -0.12 -9.84
C LEU A 67 -13.24 0.58 -10.57
N GLN A 68 -14.17 -0.19 -11.14
CA GLN A 68 -15.37 0.32 -11.81
C GLN A 68 -16.52 0.61 -10.83
N VAL A 69 -16.46 0.11 -9.59
CA VAL A 69 -17.48 0.41 -8.58
C VAL A 69 -17.36 1.89 -8.25
N GLN A 70 -18.34 2.68 -8.68
CA GLN A 70 -18.44 4.07 -8.30
C GLN A 70 -18.44 4.15 -6.76
N ARG A 71 -17.65 5.07 -6.20
CA ARG A 71 -17.79 5.40 -4.77
C ARG A 71 -19.25 5.74 -4.55
N ARG A 72 -19.89 5.08 -3.57
CA ARG A 72 -21.21 5.49 -3.12
C ARG A 72 -21.12 6.98 -2.80
N GLU A 73 -21.94 7.78 -3.45
CA GLU A 73 -22.12 9.16 -3.03
C GLU A 73 -22.55 9.12 -1.55
N ALA A 74 -22.06 10.09 -0.76
CA ALA A 74 -22.51 10.22 0.62
C ALA A 74 -24.04 10.30 0.57
N ALA A 75 -24.71 9.38 1.29
CA ALA A 75 -26.17 9.38 1.31
C ALA A 75 -26.64 10.77 1.74
N ASP A 76 -27.56 11.35 0.96
CA ASP A 76 -28.21 12.60 1.32
C ASP A 76 -28.69 12.48 2.77
N GLU A 77 -28.33 13.47 3.60
CA GLU A 77 -28.64 13.48 5.03
C GLU A 77 -30.14 13.25 5.27
N GLN A 78 -30.98 13.69 4.32
CA GLN A 78 -32.40 13.45 4.32
C GLN A 78 -32.79 11.97 4.16
N ALA A 79 -32.09 11.22 3.30
CA ALA A 79 -32.32 9.79 3.11
C ALA A 79 -31.92 8.99 4.35
N VAL A 80 -30.83 9.38 5.01
CA VAL A 80 -30.37 8.77 6.28
C VAL A 80 -31.39 8.99 7.39
N LYS A 81 -31.85 10.22 7.58
CA LYS A 81 -32.88 10.57 8.58
C LYS A 81 -34.19 9.81 8.34
N THR A 82 -34.60 9.69 7.07
CA THR A 82 -35.81 8.97 6.69
C THR A 82 -35.71 7.48 7.03
N ALA A 83 -34.59 6.83 6.72
CA ALA A 83 -34.36 5.43 7.06
C ALA A 83 -34.31 5.19 8.58
N GLN A 84 -33.70 6.12 9.33
CA GLN A 84 -33.65 6.06 10.80
C GLN A 84 -35.05 6.15 11.42
N SER A 85 -35.93 7.02 10.91
CA SER A 85 -37.30 7.12 11.42
C SER A 85 -38.14 5.87 11.16
N MET A 86 -37.83 5.05 10.16
CA MET A 86 -38.52 3.77 9.92
C MET A 86 -38.07 2.64 10.86
N LEU A 87 -36.91 2.79 11.50
CA LEU A 87 -36.32 1.80 12.41
C LEU A 87 -36.79 1.94 13.86
N VAL A 88 -37.51 3.02 14.20
CA VAL A 88 -37.98 3.34 15.56
C VAL A 88 -39.51 3.20 15.69
N LEU A 89 -40.08 2.13 15.13
CA LEU A 89 -41.45 1.70 15.45
C LEU A 89 -41.51 0.99 16.81
#